data_AF-A0A7C3DLP2-F1
#
_entry.id   AF-A0A7C3DLP2-F1
#
_cell.length_a   1.000
_cell.length_b   1.000
_cell.length_c   1.000
_cell.angle_alpha   90.00
_cell.angle_beta   90.00
_cell.angle_gamma   90.00
#
_symmetry.space_group_name_H-M   'P 1'
#
loop_
_entity.id
_entity.type
_entity.pdbx_description
1 polymer ?
#
loop_
_entity_poly.entity_id
_entity_poly.type
_entity_poly.pdbx_seq_one_letter_code
_entity_poly.pdbx_strand_id
1 'polypeptide(L)'
;MTEVMALLDEGRRMQGYLSEMGTEMLKAAAELDNGYPPSPDLIAKLVGASQAFEALHDRAQRLLGGALIEPVLPRVLEALEAHRKLLEATALRQKALNVLEQVSSLVYRGGEEFLPLSTVQFDALGLMRQQKDLAELNETIVALANGNHAYNQLLKLVVDKGMSNEEWVGVYQQVGQALGQDLAVAAARGQIYLPE
;
A
#
# COMPACT_ATOMS: atom_id res chain seq x y z
N MET A 1 7.77 0.08 5.12
CA MET A 1 7.32 1.16 4.20
C MET A 1 8.17 2.42 4.35
N THR A 2 8.31 3.00 5.56
CA THR A 2 9.14 4.19 5.82
C THR A 2 10.59 4.06 5.37
N GLU A 3 11.23 2.93 5.64
CA GLU A 3 12.62 2.67 5.27
C GLU A 3 12.83 2.57 3.75
N VAL A 4 11.94 1.88 3.03
CA VAL A 4 11.96 1.78 1.55
C VAL A 4 11.86 3.16 0.90
N MET A 5 10.98 4.02 1.43
CA MET A 5 10.80 5.39 0.92
C MET A 5 12.05 6.24 1.16
N ALA A 6 12.67 6.13 2.34
CA ALA A 6 13.90 6.84 2.65
C ALA A 6 15.03 6.44 1.69
N LEU A 7 15.18 5.15 1.39
CA LEU A 7 16.17 4.65 0.43
C LEU A 7 15.89 5.11 -1.01
N LEU A 8 14.61 5.17 -1.43
CA LEU A 8 14.24 5.69 -2.75
C LEU A 8 14.57 7.18 -2.88
N ASP A 9 14.25 7.98 -1.87
CA ASP A 9 14.55 9.40 -1.87
C ASP A 9 16.06 9.66 -1.87
N GLU A 10 16.81 8.89 -1.08
CA GLU A 10 18.27 8.94 -1.05
C GLU A 10 18.88 8.55 -2.41
N GLY A 11 18.41 7.46 -3.02
CA GLY A 11 18.88 7.03 -4.34
C GLY A 11 18.55 8.03 -5.45
N ARG A 12 17.39 8.71 -5.40
CA ARG A 12 17.04 9.79 -6.35
C ARG A 12 17.95 11.00 -6.20
N ARG A 13 18.27 11.40 -4.95
CA ARG A 13 19.24 12.47 -4.69
C ARG A 13 20.63 12.09 -5.22
N MET A 14 21.05 10.86 -5.00
CA MET A 14 22.31 10.33 -5.51
C MET A 14 22.34 10.32 -7.04
N GLN A 15 21.24 9.99 -7.70
CA GLN A 15 21.14 10.04 -9.16
C GLN A 15 21.38 11.47 -9.70
N GLY A 16 20.76 12.48 -9.06
CA GLY A 16 21.02 13.89 -9.38
C GLY A 16 22.48 14.26 -9.17
N TYR A 17 23.05 13.88 -8.02
CA TYR A 17 24.44 14.16 -7.68
C TYR A 17 25.44 13.51 -8.66
N LEU A 18 25.23 12.25 -9.05
CA LEU A 18 26.09 11.57 -10.03
C LEU A 18 26.02 12.21 -11.42
N SER A 19 24.85 12.75 -11.81
CA SER A 19 24.69 13.48 -13.07
C SER A 19 25.49 14.79 -13.09
N GLU A 20 25.43 15.55 -11.99
CA GLU A 20 26.24 16.77 -11.81
C GLU A 20 27.73 16.45 -11.83
N MET A 21 28.14 15.41 -11.09
CA MET A 21 29.52 14.94 -11.06
C MET A 21 30.02 14.48 -12.44
N GLY A 22 29.18 13.84 -13.25
CA GLY A 22 29.51 13.49 -14.63
C GLY A 22 29.86 14.71 -15.49
N THR A 23 29.20 15.85 -15.24
CA THR A 23 29.51 17.12 -15.91
C THR A 23 30.85 17.69 -15.44
N GLU A 24 31.15 17.61 -14.14
CA GLU A 24 32.45 18.00 -13.59
C GLU A 24 33.60 17.12 -14.12
N MET A 25 33.37 15.80 -14.20
CA MET A 25 34.35 14.85 -14.73
C MET A 25 34.65 15.08 -16.21
N LEU A 26 33.64 15.46 -17.02
CA LEU A 26 33.85 15.77 -18.43
C LEU A 26 34.75 17.01 -18.61
N LYS A 27 34.64 18.02 -17.74
CA LYS A 27 35.55 19.17 -17.74
C LYS A 27 36.96 18.77 -17.31
N ALA A 28 37.08 17.98 -16.25
CA ALA A 28 38.37 17.49 -15.78
C ALA A 28 39.07 16.57 -16.80
N ALA A 29 38.33 15.80 -17.58
CA ALA A 29 38.86 15.01 -18.68
C ALA A 29 39.50 15.90 -19.76
N ALA A 30 38.85 17.02 -20.11
CA ALA A 30 39.42 17.99 -21.04
C ALA A 30 40.68 18.69 -20.48
N GLU A 31 40.72 18.97 -19.18
CA GLU A 31 41.90 19.52 -18.51
C GLU A 31 43.07 18.51 -18.49
N LEU A 32 42.76 17.23 -18.25
CA LEU A 32 43.70 16.11 -18.33
C LEU A 32 44.32 15.96 -19.72
N ASP A 33 43.52 16.09 -20.78
CA ASP A 33 44.01 16.06 -22.18
C ASP A 33 45.03 17.17 -22.46
N ASN A 34 44.98 18.27 -21.70
CA ASN A 34 45.92 19.38 -21.77
C ASN A 34 47.09 19.26 -20.76
N GLY A 35 47.20 18.13 -20.05
CA GLY A 35 48.28 17.84 -19.10
C GLY A 35 48.07 18.41 -17.69
N TYR A 36 46.86 18.90 -17.35
CA TYR A 36 46.55 19.36 -16.00
C TYR A 36 45.99 18.21 -15.15
N PRO A 37 46.49 18.03 -13.91
CA PRO A 37 45.92 17.02 -13.01
C PRO A 37 44.51 17.44 -12.55
N PRO A 38 43.59 16.47 -12.32
CA PRO A 38 42.29 16.77 -11.75
C PRO A 38 42.42 17.30 -10.33
N SER A 39 41.48 18.16 -9.92
CA SER A 39 41.54 18.76 -8.60
C SER A 39 41.38 17.72 -7.48
N PRO A 40 42.09 17.88 -6.34
CA PRO A 40 41.91 17.01 -5.17
C PRO A 40 40.45 16.94 -4.69
N ASP A 41 39.71 18.05 -4.81
CA ASP A 41 38.30 18.12 -4.45
C ASP A 41 37.43 17.21 -5.31
N LEU A 42 37.69 17.14 -6.63
CA LEU A 42 36.95 16.25 -7.53
C LEU A 42 37.22 14.78 -7.20
N ILE A 43 38.46 14.44 -6.87
CA ILE A 43 38.83 13.07 -6.44
C ILE A 43 38.11 12.72 -5.14
N ALA A 44 38.09 13.64 -4.16
CA ALA A 44 37.40 13.44 -2.90
C ALA A 44 35.88 13.25 -3.09
N LYS A 45 35.25 14.05 -3.97
CA LYS A 45 33.83 13.90 -4.34
C LYS A 45 33.55 12.52 -4.94
N LEU A 46 34.40 12.04 -5.85
CA LEU A 46 34.23 10.72 -6.49
C LEU A 46 34.33 9.57 -5.48
N VAL A 47 35.31 9.63 -4.57
CA VAL A 47 35.45 8.64 -3.49
C VAL A 47 34.23 8.66 -2.59
N GLY A 48 33.76 9.85 -2.18
CA GLY A 48 32.56 9.99 -1.36
C GLY A 48 31.30 9.46 -2.05
N ALA A 49 31.15 9.70 -3.36
CA ALA A 49 30.05 9.19 -4.16
C ALA A 49 30.04 7.65 -4.20
N SER A 50 31.21 7.03 -4.40
CA SER A 50 31.36 5.57 -4.41
C SER A 50 30.96 4.96 -3.06
N GLN A 51 31.47 5.51 -1.96
CA GLN A 51 31.17 5.04 -0.61
C GLN A 51 29.69 5.21 -0.25
N ALA A 52 29.09 6.34 -0.62
CA ALA A 52 27.66 6.58 -0.42
C ALA A 52 26.81 5.56 -1.20
N PHE A 53 27.20 5.27 -2.45
CA PHE A 53 26.50 4.27 -3.27
C PHE A 53 26.60 2.86 -2.68
N GLU A 54 27.79 2.43 -2.26
CA GLU A 54 27.99 1.14 -1.59
C GLU A 54 27.11 1.02 -0.34
N ALA A 55 27.07 2.06 0.50
CA ALA A 55 26.22 2.06 1.69
C ALA A 55 24.71 2.01 1.36
N LEU A 56 24.29 2.69 0.30
CA LEU A 56 22.91 2.62 -0.20
C LEU A 56 22.57 1.21 -0.69
N HIS A 57 23.44 0.63 -1.52
CA HIS A 57 23.29 -0.71 -2.08
C HIS A 57 23.22 -1.77 -0.97
N ASP A 58 24.12 -1.74 0.01
CA ASP A 58 24.12 -2.69 1.12
C ASP A 58 22.83 -2.65 1.95
N ARG A 59 22.29 -1.46 2.20
CA ARG A 59 21.02 -1.32 2.92
C ARG A 59 19.85 -1.80 2.08
N ALA A 60 19.83 -1.47 0.78
CA ALA A 60 18.81 -1.97 -0.13
C ALA A 60 18.84 -3.51 -0.23
N GLN A 61 20.03 -4.11 -0.33
CA GLN A 61 20.21 -5.56 -0.36
C GLN A 61 19.69 -6.22 0.91
N ARG A 62 20.02 -5.65 2.09
CA ARG A 62 19.52 -6.14 3.39
C ARG A 62 18.02 -6.03 3.52
N LEU A 63 17.44 -4.90 3.09
CA LEU A 63 16.00 -4.67 3.18
C LEU A 63 15.20 -5.60 2.27
N LEU A 64 15.73 -5.87 1.07
CA LEU A 64 15.05 -6.67 0.06
C LEU A 64 15.22 -8.18 0.31
N GLY A 65 16.23 -8.59 1.09
CA GLY A 65 16.36 -9.94 1.66
C GLY A 65 16.40 -11.10 0.65
N GLY A 66 16.53 -10.79 -0.64
CA GLY A 66 16.35 -11.71 -1.75
C GLY A 66 17.57 -11.79 -2.68
N ALA A 67 17.30 -11.89 -3.99
CA ALA A 67 18.32 -12.00 -5.01
C ALA A 67 19.36 -10.87 -4.94
N LEU A 68 20.60 -11.18 -5.36
CA LEU A 68 21.66 -10.18 -5.51
C LEU A 68 21.20 -9.10 -6.48
N ILE A 69 21.13 -7.86 -5.98
CA ILE A 69 20.85 -6.69 -6.80
C ILE A 69 22.18 -6.26 -7.40
N GLU A 70 22.19 -6.10 -8.72
CA GLU A 70 23.37 -5.56 -9.39
C GLU A 70 23.72 -4.18 -8.80
N PRO A 71 25.01 -3.89 -8.51
CA PRO A 71 25.44 -2.63 -7.93
C PRO A 71 25.43 -1.49 -8.97
N VAL A 72 24.25 -1.24 -9.52
CA VAL A 72 23.97 -0.18 -10.49
C VAL A 72 22.75 0.58 -9.98
N LEU A 73 22.90 1.89 -9.76
CA LEU A 73 21.89 2.72 -9.10
C LEU A 73 20.48 2.60 -9.70
N PRO A 74 20.28 2.64 -11.03
CA PRO A 74 18.98 2.35 -11.64
C PRO A 74 18.35 1.02 -11.21
N ARG A 75 19.13 -0.06 -11.14
CA ARG A 75 18.64 -1.39 -10.72
C ARG A 75 18.24 -1.43 -9.26
N VAL A 76 19.00 -0.75 -8.40
CA VAL A 76 18.67 -0.60 -6.98
C VAL A 76 17.34 0.14 -6.81
N LEU A 77 17.14 1.24 -7.54
CA LEU A 77 15.90 1.99 -7.53
C LEU A 77 14.71 1.17 -8.04
N GLU A 78 14.86 0.47 -9.17
CA GLU A 78 13.83 -0.42 -9.72
C GLU A 78 13.41 -1.50 -8.70
N ALA A 79 14.38 -2.14 -8.03
CA ALA A 79 14.12 -3.16 -7.03
C ALA A 79 13.38 -2.61 -5.80
N LEU A 80 13.80 -1.44 -5.30
CA LEU A 80 13.14 -0.75 -4.21
C LEU A 80 11.71 -0.32 -4.57
N GLU A 81 11.47 0.15 -5.80
CA GLU A 81 10.13 0.52 -6.27
C GLU A 81 9.20 -0.70 -6.43
N ALA A 82 9.73 -1.82 -6.93
CA ALA A 82 8.98 -3.06 -7.01
C ALA A 82 8.57 -3.55 -5.62
N HIS A 83 9.49 -3.49 -4.66
CA HIS A 83 9.21 -3.87 -3.28
C HIS A 83 8.20 -2.93 -2.61
N ARG A 84 8.30 -1.61 -2.85
CA ARG A 84 7.28 -0.64 -2.40
C ARG A 84 5.89 -1.03 -2.89
N LYS A 85 5.74 -1.31 -4.18
CA LYS A 85 4.46 -1.73 -4.78
C LYS A 85 3.93 -3.02 -4.16
N LEU A 86 4.81 -3.98 -3.88
CA LEU A 86 4.43 -5.22 -3.20
C LEU A 86 3.93 -4.96 -1.77
N LEU A 87 4.60 -4.10 -1.01
CA LEU A 87 4.16 -3.71 0.33
C LEU A 87 2.82 -2.97 0.32
N GLU A 88 2.60 -2.09 -0.65
CA GLU A 88 1.33 -1.40 -0.82
C GLU A 88 0.21 -2.38 -1.17
N ALA A 89 0.47 -3.31 -2.09
CA ALA A 89 -0.51 -4.31 -2.49
C ALA A 89 -0.90 -5.24 -1.34
N THR A 90 0.10 -5.69 -0.57
CA THR A 90 -0.13 -6.52 0.62
C THR A 90 -0.88 -5.77 1.71
N ALA A 91 -0.58 -4.49 1.94
CA ALA A 91 -1.33 -3.65 2.88
C ALA A 91 -2.80 -3.46 2.47
N LEU A 92 -3.05 -3.20 1.19
CA LEU A 92 -4.42 -3.10 0.65
C LEU A 92 -5.18 -4.43 0.80
N ARG A 93 -4.53 -5.55 0.46
CA ARG A 93 -5.11 -6.89 0.63
C ARG A 93 -5.48 -7.15 2.09
N GLN A 94 -4.57 -6.86 3.02
CA GLN A 94 -4.84 -7.05 4.45
C GLN A 94 -6.00 -6.18 4.93
N LYS A 95 -6.05 -4.91 4.51
CA LYS A 95 -7.15 -4.01 4.88
C LYS A 95 -8.50 -4.53 4.39
N ALA A 96 -8.56 -5.01 3.15
CA ALA A 96 -9.78 -5.60 2.61
C ALA A 96 -10.17 -6.92 3.30
N LEU A 97 -9.20 -7.78 3.61
CA LEU A 97 -9.46 -9.02 4.36
C LEU A 97 -10.02 -8.74 5.75
N ASN A 98 -9.51 -7.72 6.45
CA ASN A 98 -10.05 -7.31 7.75
C ASN A 98 -11.52 -6.86 7.63
N VAL A 99 -11.87 -6.12 6.57
CA VAL A 99 -13.27 -5.72 6.32
C VAL A 99 -14.16 -6.94 6.09
N LEU A 100 -13.71 -7.89 5.27
CA LEU A 100 -14.46 -9.12 5.00
C LEU A 100 -14.63 -9.98 6.25
N GLU A 101 -13.60 -10.08 7.08
CA GLU A 101 -13.64 -10.78 8.37
C GLU A 101 -14.67 -10.13 9.29
N GLN A 102 -14.64 -8.81 9.46
CA GLN A 102 -15.62 -8.07 10.27
C GLN A 102 -17.05 -8.31 9.79
N VAL A 103 -17.30 -8.22 8.48
CA VAL A 103 -18.63 -8.47 7.89
C VAL A 103 -19.07 -9.91 8.14
N SER A 104 -18.17 -10.88 7.97
CA SER A 104 -18.46 -12.29 8.23
C SER A 104 -18.76 -12.57 9.71
N SER A 105 -18.20 -11.78 10.62
CA SER A 105 -18.39 -11.92 12.07
C SER A 105 -19.61 -11.18 12.63
N LEU A 106 -20.33 -10.41 11.82
CA LEU A 106 -21.53 -9.71 12.26
C LEU A 106 -22.58 -10.67 12.82
N VAL A 107 -23.25 -10.27 13.89
CA VAL A 107 -24.27 -11.09 14.56
C VAL A 107 -25.60 -10.36 14.54
N TYR A 108 -26.68 -11.10 14.26
CA TYR A 108 -28.04 -10.63 14.39
C TYR A 108 -28.59 -10.95 15.80
N ARG A 109 -29.20 -9.96 16.46
CA ARG A 109 -29.76 -10.06 17.81
C ARG A 109 -31.24 -10.50 17.82
N GLY A 110 -31.85 -10.80 16.67
CA GLY A 110 -33.19 -11.40 16.67
C GLY A 110 -33.10 -12.89 16.93
N GLY A 111 -34.02 -13.42 17.74
CA GLY A 111 -34.03 -14.84 18.13
C GLY A 111 -34.33 -15.84 17.02
N GLU A 112 -34.41 -15.38 15.76
CA GLU A 112 -34.65 -16.19 14.57
C GLU A 112 -33.52 -15.96 13.55
N GLU A 113 -33.32 -16.95 12.68
CA GLU A 113 -32.30 -16.89 11.64
C GLU A 113 -32.59 -15.75 10.64
N PHE A 114 -31.63 -14.85 10.48
CA PHE A 114 -31.77 -13.71 9.57
C PHE A 114 -31.03 -13.99 8.27
N LEU A 115 -31.77 -14.55 7.31
CA LEU A 115 -31.27 -14.94 6.00
C LEU A 115 -30.51 -13.82 5.26
N PRO A 116 -30.94 -12.54 5.26
CA PRO A 116 -30.20 -11.48 4.57
C PRO A 116 -28.75 -11.31 5.08
N LEU A 117 -28.54 -11.44 6.39
CA LEU A 117 -27.19 -11.38 6.96
C LEU A 117 -26.37 -12.62 6.59
N SER A 118 -27.00 -13.80 6.62
CA SER A 118 -26.34 -15.06 6.27
C SER A 118 -25.82 -15.06 4.83
N THR A 119 -26.58 -14.51 3.89
CA THR A 119 -26.16 -14.33 2.49
C THR A 119 -24.92 -13.44 2.39
N VAL A 120 -24.94 -12.28 3.05
CA VAL A 120 -23.79 -11.33 3.04
C VAL A 120 -22.55 -11.94 3.68
N GLN A 121 -22.70 -12.69 4.77
CA GLN A 121 -21.59 -13.40 5.42
C GLN A 121 -21.01 -14.49 4.50
N PHE A 122 -21.87 -15.24 3.82
CA PHE A 122 -21.44 -16.27 2.88
C PHE A 122 -20.69 -15.68 1.69
N ASP A 123 -21.19 -14.57 1.12
CA ASP A 123 -20.54 -13.84 0.04
C ASP A 123 -19.18 -13.29 0.49
N ALA A 124 -19.08 -12.73 1.69
CA ALA A 124 -17.83 -12.25 2.26
C ALA A 124 -16.79 -13.40 2.40
N LEU A 125 -17.20 -14.56 2.91
CA LEU A 125 -16.35 -15.75 3.00
C LEU A 125 -15.97 -16.30 1.61
N GLY A 126 -16.86 -16.19 0.63
CA GLY A 126 -16.57 -16.49 -0.77
C GLY A 126 -15.46 -15.62 -1.34
N LEU A 127 -15.57 -14.30 -1.15
CA LEU A 127 -14.56 -13.33 -1.57
C LEU A 127 -13.22 -13.54 -0.86
N MET A 128 -13.22 -13.82 0.45
CA MET A 128 -11.98 -14.13 1.20
C MET A 128 -11.24 -15.34 0.62
N ARG A 129 -11.97 -16.38 0.19
CA ARG A 129 -11.39 -17.58 -0.42
C ARG A 129 -10.79 -17.26 -1.79
N GLN A 130 -11.51 -16.55 -2.64
CA GLN A 130 -11.03 -16.15 -3.97
C GLN A 130 -9.74 -15.32 -3.91
N GLN A 131 -9.55 -14.53 -2.85
CA GLN A 131 -8.33 -13.73 -2.69
C GLN A 131 -7.07 -14.53 -2.37
N LYS A 132 -7.20 -15.73 -1.78
CA LYS A 132 -6.03 -16.56 -1.50
C LYS A 132 -5.39 -17.09 -2.78
N ASP A 133 -6.19 -17.24 -3.84
CA ASP A 133 -5.78 -17.84 -5.10
C ASP A 133 -5.31 -16.80 -6.14
N LEU A 134 -5.55 -15.50 -5.90
CA LEU A 134 -5.21 -14.43 -6.83
C LEU A 134 -3.86 -13.77 -6.51
N ALA A 135 -2.94 -13.80 -7.48
CA ALA A 135 -1.67 -13.09 -7.39
C ALA A 135 -1.86 -11.56 -7.38
N GLU A 136 -2.82 -11.05 -8.14
CA GLU A 136 -3.10 -9.61 -8.31
C GLU A 136 -4.31 -9.13 -7.51
N LEU A 137 -4.36 -7.82 -7.25
CA LEU A 137 -5.51 -7.18 -6.60
C LEU A 137 -6.63 -6.97 -7.61
N ASN A 138 -7.82 -7.50 -7.31
CA ASN A 138 -9.01 -7.19 -8.10
C ASN A 138 -9.63 -5.83 -7.69
N GLU A 139 -10.49 -5.27 -8.54
CA GLU A 139 -11.16 -3.99 -8.27
C GLU A 139 -11.99 -4.02 -6.98
N THR A 140 -12.60 -5.16 -6.66
CA THR A 140 -13.37 -5.35 -5.42
C THR A 140 -12.51 -5.17 -4.17
N ILE A 141 -11.27 -5.69 -4.15
CA ILE A 141 -10.36 -5.53 -3.02
C ILE A 141 -9.85 -4.11 -2.89
N VAL A 142 -9.59 -3.45 -4.01
CA VAL A 142 -9.26 -2.03 -4.00
C VAL A 142 -10.43 -1.21 -3.44
N ALA A 143 -11.67 -1.51 -3.84
CA ALA A 143 -12.87 -0.86 -3.31
C ALA A 143 -13.11 -1.15 -1.83
N LEU A 144 -12.85 -2.38 -1.37
CA LEU A 144 -12.93 -2.78 0.03
C LEU A 144 -11.88 -2.04 0.87
N ALA A 145 -10.62 -2.05 0.43
CA ALA A 145 -9.53 -1.37 1.12
C ALA A 145 -9.73 0.16 1.16
N ASN A 146 -10.31 0.75 0.13
CA ASN A 146 -10.54 2.20 0.07
C ASN A 146 -11.80 2.65 0.81
N GLY A 147 -12.63 1.74 1.32
CA GLY A 147 -13.87 2.11 2.04
C GLY A 147 -15.08 2.34 1.13
N ASN A 148 -14.94 2.10 -0.18
CA ASN A 148 -15.99 2.41 -1.16
C ASN A 148 -16.97 1.25 -1.38
N HIS A 149 -16.62 0.04 -0.93
CA HIS A 149 -17.49 -1.13 -1.06
C HIS A 149 -18.69 -1.05 -0.11
N ALA A 150 -19.85 -1.60 -0.52
CA ALA A 150 -21.08 -1.64 0.28
C ALA A 150 -20.91 -2.28 1.67
N TYR A 151 -19.98 -3.23 1.80
CA TYR A 151 -19.61 -3.84 3.09
C TYR A 151 -18.99 -2.84 4.07
N ASN A 152 -18.20 -1.89 3.60
CA ASN A 152 -17.68 -0.82 4.46
C ASN A 152 -18.83 0.08 4.94
N GLN A 153 -19.81 0.36 4.07
CA GLN A 153 -20.98 1.16 4.43
C GLN A 153 -21.84 0.43 5.47
N LEU A 154 -22.01 -0.89 5.33
CA LEU A 154 -22.69 -1.71 6.34
C LEU A 154 -21.97 -1.65 7.70
N LEU A 155 -20.65 -1.88 7.72
CA LEU A 155 -19.87 -1.79 8.96
C LEU A 155 -19.93 -0.40 9.58
N LYS A 156 -19.84 0.65 8.74
CA LYS A 156 -19.98 2.03 9.19
C LYS A 156 -21.34 2.26 9.85
N LEU A 157 -22.43 1.78 9.25
CA LEU A 157 -23.78 1.87 9.81
C LEU A 157 -23.93 1.15 11.15
N VAL A 158 -23.20 0.05 11.35
CA VAL A 158 -23.27 -0.77 12.57
C VAL A 158 -22.38 -0.22 13.70
N VAL A 159 -21.17 0.25 13.37
CA VAL A 159 -20.11 0.59 14.34
C VAL A 159 -20.05 2.08 14.63
N ASP A 160 -20.20 2.94 13.62
CA ASP A 160 -20.02 4.38 13.76
C ASP A 160 -21.31 5.07 14.21
N LYS A 161 -21.41 5.34 15.51
CA LYS A 161 -22.54 6.05 16.11
C LYS A 161 -22.40 7.57 16.08
N GLY A 162 -21.27 8.09 15.60
CA GLY A 162 -20.93 9.51 15.59
C GLY A 162 -21.26 10.23 14.27
N MET A 163 -21.77 9.52 13.27
CA MET A 163 -22.12 10.10 11.96
C MET A 163 -23.13 11.24 12.07
N SER A 164 -23.01 12.22 11.17
CA SER A 164 -24.06 13.23 11.00
C SER A 164 -25.33 12.59 10.42
N ASN A 165 -26.48 13.23 10.61
CA ASN A 165 -27.75 12.71 10.06
C ASN A 165 -27.71 12.59 8.53
N GLU A 166 -27.06 13.53 7.85
CA GLU A 166 -26.94 13.54 6.39
C GLU A 166 -26.07 12.38 5.89
N GLU A 167 -24.93 12.15 6.53
CA GLU A 167 -24.05 11.02 6.24
C GLU A 167 -24.74 9.69 6.52
N TRP A 168 -25.43 9.60 7.65
CA TRP A 168 -26.16 8.40 8.05
C TRP A 168 -27.24 8.03 7.04
N VAL A 169 -28.04 9.00 6.56
CA VAL A 169 -29.06 8.76 5.53
C VAL A 169 -28.42 8.28 4.23
N GLY A 170 -27.30 8.89 3.82
CA GLY A 170 -26.56 8.46 2.63
C GLY A 170 -26.08 7.01 2.74
N VAL A 171 -25.43 6.65 3.85
CA VAL A 171 -24.94 5.29 4.12
C VAL A 171 -26.10 4.29 4.15
N TYR A 172 -27.19 4.61 4.85
CA TYR A 172 -28.37 3.77 4.95
C TYR A 172 -28.99 3.46 3.58
N GLN A 173 -29.14 4.48 2.72
CA GLN A 173 -29.68 4.30 1.36
C GLN A 173 -28.75 3.44 0.50
N GLN A 174 -27.44 3.66 0.58
CA GLN A 174 -26.46 2.87 -0.17
C GLN A 174 -26.46 1.40 0.24
N VAL A 175 -26.53 1.11 1.54
CA VAL A 175 -26.66 -0.26 2.06
C VAL A 175 -27.97 -0.88 1.58
N GLY A 176 -29.09 -0.15 1.63
CA GLY A 176 -30.39 -0.63 1.17
C GLY A 176 -30.41 -0.99 -0.32
N GLN A 177 -29.79 -0.16 -1.17
CA GLN A 177 -29.70 -0.40 -2.61
C GLN A 177 -28.76 -1.56 -2.97
N ALA A 178 -27.61 -1.66 -2.29
CA ALA A 178 -26.58 -2.62 -2.66
C ALA A 178 -26.72 -3.99 -1.99
N LEU A 179 -27.18 -4.03 -0.74
CA LEU A 179 -27.24 -5.25 0.09
C LEU A 179 -28.67 -5.63 0.50
N GLY A 180 -29.66 -4.80 0.18
CA GLY A 180 -31.06 -5.03 0.46
C GLY A 180 -31.59 -4.23 1.64
N GLN A 181 -32.87 -3.86 1.54
CA GLN A 181 -33.53 -2.95 2.49
C GLN A 181 -33.65 -3.56 3.89
N ASP A 182 -33.89 -4.86 4.00
CA ASP A 182 -34.05 -5.56 5.28
C ASP A 182 -32.78 -5.49 6.12
N LEU A 183 -31.62 -5.64 5.46
CA LEU A 183 -30.32 -5.55 6.10
C LEU A 183 -30.04 -4.12 6.60
N ALA A 184 -30.35 -3.12 5.77
CA ALA A 184 -30.20 -1.71 6.14
C ALA A 184 -31.06 -1.36 7.35
N VAL A 185 -32.31 -1.81 7.38
CA VAL A 185 -33.24 -1.59 8.51
C VAL A 185 -32.75 -2.29 9.78
N ALA A 186 -32.30 -3.54 9.68
CA ALA A 186 -31.78 -4.29 10.83
C ALA A 186 -30.52 -3.63 11.42
N ALA A 187 -29.60 -3.17 10.58
CA ALA A 187 -28.42 -2.42 11.00
C ALA A 187 -28.81 -1.08 11.65
N ALA A 188 -29.70 -0.31 11.03
CA ALA A 188 -30.20 0.97 11.55
C ALA A 188 -30.89 0.84 12.92
N ARG A 189 -31.59 -0.27 13.15
CA ARG A 189 -32.24 -0.59 14.43
C ARG A 189 -31.27 -1.14 15.48
N GLY A 190 -29.99 -1.28 15.18
CA GLY A 190 -29.00 -1.87 16.07
C GLY A 190 -29.24 -3.35 16.36
N GLN A 191 -29.97 -4.04 15.47
CA GLN A 191 -30.18 -5.49 15.58
C GLN A 191 -29.00 -6.28 15.03
N ILE A 192 -28.17 -5.66 14.18
CA ILE A 192 -26.89 -6.22 13.73
C ILE A 192 -25.78 -5.55 14.55
N TYR A 193 -24.84 -6.33 15.06
CA TYR A 193 -23.70 -5.83 15.82
C TYR A 193 -22.43 -6.64 15.51
N LEU A 194 -21.29 -6.01 15.73
CA LEU A 194 -20.00 -6.70 15.70
C LEU A 194 -19.71 -7.23 17.12
N PRO A 195 -19.50 -8.53 17.32
CA PRO A 195 -19.13 -9.08 18.62
C PRO A 195 -17.72 -8.59 19.02
N GLU A 196 -17.51 -8.33 20.31
CA GLU A 196 -16.23 -7.93 20.89
C GLU A 196 -15.19 -9.06 20.91
#